data_AF-A0A2A5M5Z8-F1
#
_entry.id   AF-A0A2A5M5Z8-F1
#
_cell.length_a   1.000
_cell.length_b   1.000
_cell.length_c   1.000
_cell.angle_alpha   90.00
_cell.angle_beta   90.00
_cell.angle_gamma   90.00
#
_symmetry.space_group_name_H-M   'P 1'
#
loop_
_entity.id
_entity.type
_entity.pdbx_description
1 polymer ?
#
loop_
_entity_poly.entity_id
_entity_poly.type
_entity_poly.pdbx_seq_one_letter_code
_entity_poly.pdbx_strand_id
1 'polypeptide(L)'
;MSDGSHAPKERINITYKAKTNGQNEDVELPLKLMVMANLKGKNETPLEEREILQINKINFDQVMRKLNITTSFSVKNTLGTGAEELDVKLNIASMKDF
;
A
#
# COMPACT_ATOMS: atom_id res chain seq x y z
N MET A 1 -16.68 -21.77 -11.64
CA MET A 1 -16.57 -21.96 -10.18
C MET A 1 -16.79 -23.43 -9.87
N SER A 2 -15.98 -23.98 -8.98
CA SER A 2 -15.91 -25.39 -8.60
C SER A 2 -17.23 -25.89 -8.03
N ASP A 3 -17.89 -26.79 -8.77
CA ASP A 3 -19.13 -27.44 -8.36
C ASP A 3 -18.79 -28.54 -7.35
N GLY A 4 -18.86 -28.19 -6.07
CA GLY A 4 -18.52 -29.06 -4.96
C GLY A 4 -19.74 -29.36 -4.10
N SER A 5 -20.29 -30.57 -4.22
CA SER A 5 -20.75 -31.43 -3.11
C SER A 5 -21.75 -32.47 -3.62
N HIS A 6 -21.33 -33.73 -3.62
CA HIS A 6 -22.24 -34.88 -3.81
C HIS A 6 -22.18 -35.78 -2.56
N ALA A 7 -23.27 -35.81 -1.81
CA ALA A 7 -23.57 -36.79 -0.75
C ALA A 7 -25.11 -36.91 -0.57
N PRO A 8 -25.67 -37.92 0.12
CA PRO A 8 -26.28 -39.13 -0.46
C PRO A 8 -27.81 -39.06 -0.66
N LYS A 9 -28.32 -40.08 -1.36
CA LYS A 9 -29.58 -40.22 -2.14
C LYS A 9 -30.95 -39.98 -1.46
N GLU A 10 -31.04 -39.45 -0.24
CA GLU A 10 -32.31 -39.36 0.52
C GLU A 10 -32.76 -37.95 0.95
N ARG A 11 -32.20 -36.87 0.39
CA ARG A 11 -32.70 -35.50 0.64
C ARG A 11 -32.94 -34.77 -0.68
N ILE A 12 -34.08 -34.09 -0.78
CA ILE A 12 -34.39 -33.18 -1.89
C ILE A 12 -33.48 -31.96 -1.72
N ASN A 13 -32.48 -31.82 -2.58
CA ASN A 13 -31.65 -30.64 -2.65
C ASN A 13 -32.27 -29.65 -3.63
N ILE A 14 -32.89 -28.59 -3.10
CA ILE A 14 -33.40 -27.48 -3.91
C ILE A 14 -32.27 -26.47 -4.10
N THR A 15 -31.76 -26.35 -5.33
CA THR A 15 -30.77 -25.33 -5.69
C THR A 15 -31.44 -24.29 -6.60
N TYR A 16 -31.43 -23.02 -6.19
CA TYR A 16 -31.88 -21.91 -7.04
C TYR A 16 -30.80 -21.61 -8.09
N LYS A 17 -31.11 -21.84 -9.36
CA LYS A 17 -30.27 -21.41 -10.49
C LYS A 17 -30.89 -20.17 -11.10
N ALA A 18 -30.24 -19.02 -10.93
CA ALA A 18 -30.66 -17.78 -11.58
C ALA A 18 -30.63 -17.95 -13.11
N LYS A 19 -31.72 -17.59 -13.78
CA LYS A 19 -31.85 -17.76 -15.23
C LYS A 19 -31.16 -16.59 -15.95
N THR A 20 -29.85 -16.69 -16.16
CA THR A 20 -29.03 -15.63 -16.80
C THR A 20 -29.12 -15.63 -18.33
N ASN A 21 -29.89 -16.55 -18.95
CA ASN A 21 -30.07 -16.67 -20.40
C ASN A 21 -28.77 -16.63 -21.22
N GLY A 22 -27.66 -17.12 -20.65
CA GLY A 22 -26.36 -17.11 -21.33
C GLY A 22 -25.69 -15.73 -21.42
N GLN A 23 -26.19 -14.72 -20.70
CA GLN A 23 -25.49 -13.43 -20.59
C GLN A 23 -24.21 -13.62 -19.79
N ASN A 24 -23.11 -13.14 -20.37
CA ASN A 24 -21.85 -12.99 -19.65
C ASN A 24 -21.97 -11.82 -18.67
N GLU A 25 -21.36 -11.96 -17.51
CA GLU A 25 -21.28 -10.88 -16.54
C GLU A 25 -20.29 -9.82 -17.05
N ASP A 26 -20.74 -8.57 -17.12
CA ASP A 26 -19.87 -7.45 -17.45
C ASP A 26 -19.02 -7.09 -16.24
N VAL A 27 -17.69 -7.13 -16.40
CA VAL A 27 -16.74 -6.74 -15.36
C VAL A 27 -16.15 -5.38 -15.68
N GLU A 28 -16.42 -4.40 -14.82
CA GLU A 28 -15.84 -3.06 -14.96
C GLU A 28 -14.39 -3.01 -14.47
N LEU A 29 -13.54 -2.31 -15.22
CA LEU A 29 -12.16 -2.07 -14.83
C LEU A 29 -12.05 -0.83 -13.95
N PRO A 30 -11.42 -0.93 -12.76
CA PRO A 30 -11.23 0.23 -11.91
C PRO A 30 -10.18 1.18 -12.49
N LEU A 31 -10.40 2.49 -12.34
CA LEU A 31 -9.36 3.48 -12.60
C LEU A 31 -8.26 3.37 -11.54
N LYS A 32 -7.09 2.83 -11.92
CA LYS A 32 -5.92 2.70 -11.06
C LYS A 32 -4.82 3.66 -11.50
N LEU A 33 -4.45 4.58 -10.63
CA LEU A 33 -3.38 5.56 -10.89
C LEU A 33 -2.06 5.10 -10.28
N MET A 34 -0.97 5.28 -11.02
CA MET A 34 0.39 5.05 -10.54
C MET A 34 1.09 6.40 -10.36
N VAL A 35 1.53 6.68 -9.13
CA VAL A 35 2.28 7.89 -8.80
C VAL A 35 3.75 7.53 -8.67
N MET A 36 4.60 8.19 -9.45
CA MET A 36 6.05 8.02 -9.41
C MET A 36 6.68 9.25 -8.76
N ALA A 37 7.39 9.04 -7.65
CA ALA A 37 8.04 10.12 -6.90
C ALA A 37 9.27 9.61 -6.15
N ASN A 38 10.19 10.51 -5.85
CA ASN A 38 11.30 10.25 -4.94
C ASN A 38 10.81 10.42 -3.48
N LEU A 39 10.56 9.31 -2.78
CA LEU A 39 10.00 9.32 -1.42
C LEU A 39 11.02 9.01 -0.30
N LYS A 40 12.18 8.44 -0.63
CA LYS A 40 13.20 8.01 0.36
C LYS A 40 14.61 8.57 0.10
N GLY A 41 14.82 9.27 -1.00
CA GLY A 41 16.16 9.66 -1.45
C GLY A 41 16.81 8.57 -2.30
N LYS A 42 18.09 8.30 -2.05
CA LYS A 42 18.90 7.38 -2.87
C LYS A 42 18.37 5.94 -2.75
N ASN A 43 18.15 5.28 -3.88
CA ASN A 43 17.73 3.88 -3.93
C ASN A 43 18.61 3.14 -4.94
N GLU A 44 19.40 2.17 -4.46
CA GLU A 44 20.32 1.36 -5.26
C GLU A 44 19.59 0.22 -6.01
N THR A 45 18.32 -0.04 -5.69
CA THR A 45 17.53 -1.12 -6.31
C THR A 45 17.24 -0.78 -7.79
N PRO A 46 17.54 -1.69 -8.74
CA PRO A 46 17.16 -1.56 -10.14
C PRO A 46 15.66 -1.33 -10.29
N LEU A 47 15.23 -0.56 -11.30
CA LEU A 47 13.83 -0.15 -11.46
C LEU A 47 12.86 -1.35 -11.56
N GLU A 48 13.26 -2.40 -12.27
CA GLU A 48 12.47 -3.61 -12.49
C GLU A 48 12.24 -4.46 -11.23
N GLU A 49 13.11 -4.32 -10.23
CA GLU A 49 13.01 -5.03 -8.95
C GLU A 49 12.26 -4.20 -7.88
N ARG A 50 11.85 -2.95 -8.21
CA ARG A 50 11.18 -2.08 -7.24
C ARG A 50 9.72 -2.50 -7.04
N GLU A 51 9.37 -2.72 -5.78
CA GLU A 51 7.98 -3.02 -5.40
C GLU A 51 7.06 -1.80 -5.55
N ILE A 52 5.87 -2.03 -6.11
CA ILE A 52 4.80 -1.05 -6.16
C ILE A 52 3.96 -1.18 -4.88
N LEU A 53 3.82 -0.08 -4.15
CA LEU A 53 3.03 -0.02 -2.92
C LEU A 53 1.65 0.55 -3.20
N GLN A 54 0.61 -0.18 -2.78
CA GLN A 54 -0.77 0.28 -2.88
C GLN A 54 -1.13 1.15 -1.67
N ILE A 55 -1.60 2.37 -1.94
CA ILE A 55 -1.99 3.35 -0.93
C ILE A 55 -3.50 3.60 -1.00
N ASN A 56 -4.15 3.66 0.16
CA ASN A 56 -5.54 4.06 0.34
C ASN A 56 -5.70 4.83 1.67
N LYS A 57 -6.93 5.29 1.97
CA LYS A 57 -7.23 6.10 3.16
C LYS A 57 -6.95 5.40 4.50
N ILE A 58 -6.91 4.08 4.51
CA ILE A 58 -6.81 3.25 5.72
C ILE A 58 -5.35 2.88 6.00
N ASN A 59 -4.55 2.67 4.96
CA ASN A 59 -3.19 2.13 5.08
C ASN A 59 -2.06 3.15 4.92
N PHE A 60 -2.36 4.44 4.81
CA PHE A 60 -1.37 5.49 4.52
C PHE A 60 -0.18 5.48 5.50
N ASP A 61 -0.44 5.58 6.81
CA ASP A 61 0.61 5.56 7.82
C ASP A 61 1.38 4.23 7.85
N GLN A 62 0.71 3.12 7.57
CA GLN A 62 1.37 1.81 7.51
C GLN A 62 2.35 1.74 6.34
N VAL A 63 1.98 2.28 5.18
CA VAL A 63 2.87 2.39 4.02
C VAL A 63 4.05 3.31 4.34
N MET A 64 3.82 4.45 5.00
CA MET A 64 4.91 5.33 5.44
C MET A 64 5.92 4.62 6.36
N ARG A 65 5.46 3.85 7.35
CA ARG A 65 6.35 3.04 8.21
C ARG A 65 7.17 2.03 7.41
N LYS A 66 6.54 1.33 6.45
CA LYS A 66 7.24 0.40 5.55
C LYS A 66 8.27 1.11 4.66
N LEU A 67 8.03 2.38 4.33
CA LEU A 67 8.99 3.16 3.58
C LEU A 67 10.25 3.48 4.40
N ASN A 68 10.23 3.44 5.73
CA ASN A 68 11.42 3.73 6.56
C ASN A 68 12.13 5.03 6.13
N ILE A 69 11.37 6.12 6.08
CA ILE A 69 11.83 7.41 5.57
C ILE A 69 12.74 8.04 6.61
N THR A 70 14.03 8.11 6.30
CA THR A 70 15.04 8.73 7.17
C THR A 70 15.66 9.93 6.47
N THR A 71 15.77 11.05 7.18
CA THR A 71 16.46 12.24 6.68
C THR A 71 17.54 12.66 7.68
N SER A 72 18.66 13.13 7.16
CA SER A 72 19.80 13.59 7.96
C SER A 72 20.37 14.84 7.32
N PHE A 73 20.40 15.94 8.07
CA PHE A 73 20.86 17.23 7.60
C PHE A 73 21.32 18.10 8.79
N SER A 74 22.25 19.00 8.51
CA SER A 74 22.77 19.97 9.48
C SER A 74 21.95 21.25 9.38
N VAL A 75 21.53 21.79 10.53
CA VAL A 75 20.81 23.07 10.63
C VAL A 75 21.61 24.05 11.47
N LYS A 76 21.35 25.34 11.30
CA LYS A 76 21.92 26.35 12.19
C LYS A 76 21.50 26.10 13.64
N ASN A 77 22.46 26.07 14.55
CA ASN A 77 22.21 25.93 15.98
C ASN A 77 21.75 27.27 16.58
N THR A 78 20.59 27.28 17.22
CA THR A 78 20.01 28.45 17.90
C THR A 78 19.87 28.25 19.41
N LEU A 79 20.37 27.13 19.98
CA LEU A 79 20.21 26.75 21.38
C LEU A 79 21.23 27.39 22.35
N GLY A 80 22.20 28.16 21.86
CA GLY A 80 23.21 28.84 22.67
C GLY A 80 24.63 28.26 22.52
N THR A 81 25.53 28.61 23.44
CA THR A 81 27.00 28.47 23.34
C THR A 81 27.44 27.02 23.08
N GLY A 82 27.65 26.70 21.80
CA GLY A 82 28.08 25.41 21.27
C GLY A 82 28.49 25.56 19.81
N ALA A 83 28.54 24.46 19.06
CA ALA A 83 28.84 24.48 17.62
C ALA A 83 27.81 25.33 16.83
N GLU A 84 28.23 25.96 15.73
CA GLU A 84 27.35 26.80 14.86
C GLU A 84 26.27 25.98 14.15
N GLU A 85 26.53 24.70 13.92
CA GLU A 85 25.61 23.77 13.28
C GLU A 85 25.19 22.64 14.24
N LEU A 86 23.98 22.14 14.03
CA LEU A 86 23.36 21.04 14.74
C LEU A 86 22.94 19.97 13.73
N ASP A 87 23.50 18.77 13.86
CA ASP A 87 23.11 17.63 13.05
C ASP A 87 21.79 17.05 13.54
N VAL A 88 20.81 16.96 12.64
CA VAL A 88 19.49 16.41 12.93
C VAL A 88 19.29 15.15 12.10
N LYS A 89 18.85 14.09 12.77
CA LYS A 89 18.43 12.84 12.15
C LYS A 89 16.99 12.57 12.51
N LEU A 90 16.12 12.55 11.50
CA LEU A 90 14.69 12.28 11.68
C LEU A 90 14.34 10.94 11.06
N ASN A 91 13.45 10.22 11.76
CA ASN A 91 12.78 9.04 11.24
C ASN A 91 11.28 9.35 11.18
N ILE A 92 10.71 9.30 9.98
CA ILE A 92 9.33 9.69 9.71
C ILE A 92 8.51 8.41 9.50
N ALA A 93 7.60 8.15 10.42
CA ALA A 93 6.77 6.95 10.47
C ALA A 93 5.30 7.22 10.15
N SER A 94 4.82 8.46 10.30
CA SER A 94 3.44 8.85 10.07
C SER A 94 3.31 10.33 9.70
N MET A 95 2.15 10.75 9.23
CA MET A 95 1.90 12.18 8.96
C MET A 95 1.99 13.07 10.19
N LYS A 96 1.84 12.51 11.40
CA LYS A 96 1.93 13.27 12.66
C LYS A 96 3.37 13.60 13.07
N ASP A 97 4.36 13.02 12.39
CA ASP A 97 5.77 13.25 12.71
C ASP A 97 6.34 14.49 12.00
N PHE A 98 5.54 15.15 11.17
CA PHE A 98 5.80 16.47 10.58
C PHE A 98 5.19 17.58 11.44
#